data_AF-A0AAT9IY91-F1
#
_entry.id   AF-A0AAT9IY91-F1
#
_cell.length_a   1.000
_cell.length_b   1.000
_cell.length_c   1.000
_cell.angle_alpha   90.00
_cell.angle_beta   90.00
_cell.angle_gamma   90.00
#
_symmetry.space_group_name_H-M   'P 1'
#
loop_
_entity.id
_entity.type
_entity.pdbx_description
1 polymer ?
#
loop_
_entity_poly.entity_id
_entity_poly.type
_entity_poly.pdbx_seq_one_letter_code
_entity_poly.pdbx_strand_id
1 'polypeptide(L)'
;MLAVRVKHTGKPATVGEDKAYDVAAHGEALRNLGVEPHVARNNATTKTGKTRTTIIDDETAASDGYAMSQTRRKMIECIFGWGKQHGTMRKTKHRGLEAVAGDFLLNLIAYNLIRIPKLLTA
;
A
#
# COMPACT_ATOMS: atom_id res chain seq x y z
N MET A 1 16.69 0.67 4.96
CA MET A 1 15.92 1.78 4.37
C MET A 1 14.85 2.35 5.31
N LEU A 2 14.03 1.55 6.01
CA LEU A 2 12.98 2.06 6.91
C LEU A 2 13.53 2.86 8.11
N ALA A 3 14.57 2.35 8.79
CA ALA A 3 15.21 3.03 9.92
C ALA A 3 15.82 4.41 9.57
N VAL A 4 16.10 4.68 8.28
CA VAL A 4 16.66 5.96 7.81
C VAL A 4 15.57 7.05 7.73
N ARG A 5 14.31 6.68 7.44
CA ARG A 5 13.18 7.61 7.31
C ARG A 5 12.62 8.11 8.64
N VAL A 6 12.78 7.34 9.71
CA VAL A 6 12.28 7.69 11.07
C VAL A 6 12.89 9.01 11.58
N LYS A 7 14.08 9.39 11.10
CA LYS A 7 14.86 10.52 11.64
C LYS A 7 14.49 11.92 11.12
N HIS A 8 13.62 12.07 10.12
CA HIS A 8 13.45 13.36 9.42
C HIS A 8 12.17 14.15 9.74
N THR A 9 11.13 13.56 10.34
CA THR A 9 9.80 14.19 10.41
C THR A 9 9.30 14.55 11.81
N GLY A 10 10.00 14.17 12.88
CA GLY A 10 9.57 14.40 14.28
C GLY A 10 8.27 13.68 14.68
N LYS A 11 7.69 12.88 13.77
CA LYS A 11 6.50 12.05 13.96
C LYS A 11 6.88 10.57 13.78
N PRO A 12 6.23 9.64 14.49
CA PRO A 12 6.40 8.21 14.25
C PRO A 12 6.23 7.89 12.77
N ALA A 13 7.14 7.13 12.19
CA ALA A 13 7.00 6.70 10.81
C ALA A 13 5.91 5.62 10.74
N THR A 14 5.14 5.58 9.65
CA THR A 14 4.10 4.56 9.45
C THR A 14 4.41 3.74 8.21
N VAL A 15 3.98 2.47 8.19
CA VAL A 15 4.11 1.60 7.01
C VAL A 15 2.78 0.97 6.66
N GLY A 16 2.25 1.31 5.48
CA GLY A 16 1.04 0.70 4.94
C GLY A 16 1.34 -0.64 4.28
N GLU A 17 0.70 -1.71 4.74
CA GLU A 17 0.99 -3.07 4.29
C GLU A 17 -0.29 -3.87 4.02
N ASP A 18 -0.14 -4.93 3.22
CA ASP A 18 -1.24 -5.84 2.92
C ASP A 18 -1.55 -6.78 4.10
N LYS A 19 -2.75 -7.34 4.08
CA LYS A 19 -3.31 -8.24 5.09
C LYS A 19 -2.45 -9.47 5.38
N ALA A 20 -1.65 -9.93 4.42
CA ALA A 20 -0.76 -11.07 4.62
C ALA A 20 0.40 -10.77 5.60
N TYR A 21 0.70 -9.50 5.86
CA TYR A 21 1.69 -9.05 6.83
C TYR A 21 1.15 -8.91 8.26
N ASP A 22 -0.13 -9.25 8.48
CA ASP A 22 -0.79 -9.23 9.78
C ASP A 22 -0.31 -10.42 10.63
N VAL A 23 0.95 -10.32 11.07
CA VAL A 23 1.70 -11.34 11.80
C VAL A 23 2.33 -10.68 13.01
N ALA A 24 2.12 -11.25 14.20
CA ALA A 24 2.57 -10.68 15.47
C ALA A 24 4.07 -10.32 15.49
N ALA A 25 4.93 -11.26 15.08
CA ALA A 25 6.38 -11.06 15.02
C ALA A 25 6.80 -9.93 14.08
N HIS A 26 6.08 -9.75 12.97
CA HIS A 26 6.35 -8.65 12.03
C HIS A 26 5.95 -7.30 12.62
N GLY A 27 4.77 -7.22 13.23
CA GLY A 27 4.32 -6.02 13.95
C GLY A 27 5.26 -5.61 15.09
N GLU A 28 5.75 -6.58 15.84
CA GLU A 28 6.75 -6.34 16.90
C GLU A 28 8.07 -5.81 16.32
N ALA A 29 8.57 -6.43 15.25
CA ALA A 29 9.79 -5.97 14.57
C ALA A 29 9.66 -4.53 14.06
N LEU A 30 8.50 -4.14 13.51
CA LEU A 30 8.23 -2.77 13.07
C LEU A 30 8.20 -1.78 14.24
N ARG A 31 7.51 -2.13 15.33
CA ARG A 31 7.46 -1.30 16.54
C ARG A 31 8.84 -1.11 17.16
N ASN A 32 9.68 -2.16 17.18
CA ASN A 32 11.07 -2.07 17.63
C ASN A 32 11.94 -1.14 16.75
N LEU A 33 11.55 -0.93 15.49
CA LEU A 33 12.18 0.05 14.59
C LEU A 33 11.61 1.46 14.73
N GLY A 34 10.66 1.68 15.65
CA GLY A 34 9.95 2.97 15.79
C GLY A 34 8.99 3.25 14.64
N VAL A 35 8.51 2.21 13.95
CA VAL A 35 7.56 2.30 12.83
C VAL A 35 6.22 1.73 13.26
N GLU A 36 5.16 2.51 13.13
CA GLU A 36 3.80 2.07 13.40
C GLU A 36 3.24 1.28 12.19
N PRO A 37 2.81 0.02 12.40
CA PRO A 37 2.24 -0.79 11.34
C PRO A 37 0.84 -0.31 10.97
N HIS A 38 0.63 0.08 9.71
CA HIS A 38 -0.70 0.28 9.13
C HIS A 38 -1.02 -0.92 8.22
N VAL A 39 -1.01 -2.12 8.81
CA VAL A 39 -1.34 -3.38 8.12
C VAL A 39 -2.85 -3.47 7.92
N ALA A 40 -3.32 -3.97 6.77
CA ALA A 40 -4.75 -4.21 6.58
C ALA A 40 -5.25 -5.35 7.52
N ARG A 41 -6.23 -5.06 8.38
CA ARG A 41 -6.77 -6.01 9.36
C ARG A 41 -7.19 -7.37 8.78
N ASN A 42 -6.74 -8.45 9.42
CA ASN A 42 -7.14 -9.81 9.12
C ASN A 42 -8.20 -10.36 10.07
N ASN A 43 -9.41 -9.81 10.01
CA ASN A 43 -10.51 -10.21 10.90
C ASN A 43 -11.44 -11.25 10.25
N ALA A 44 -10.94 -12.05 9.31
CA ALA A 44 -11.78 -13.01 8.58
C ALA A 44 -12.09 -14.23 9.45
N THR A 45 -13.35 -14.68 9.42
CA THR A 45 -13.75 -15.96 9.99
C THR A 45 -13.16 -17.10 9.15
N THR A 46 -12.43 -17.99 9.81
CA THR A 46 -11.84 -19.18 9.18
C THR A 46 -12.91 -20.24 8.91
N LYS A 47 -12.56 -21.24 8.08
CA LYS A 47 -13.43 -22.38 7.77
C LYS A 47 -13.87 -23.16 9.01
N THR A 48 -13.15 -23.05 10.12
CA THR A 48 -13.46 -23.71 11.41
C THR A 48 -14.28 -22.81 12.34
N GLY A 49 -14.81 -21.69 11.86
CA GLY A 49 -15.63 -20.76 12.65
C GLY A 49 -14.83 -19.81 13.57
N LYS A 50 -13.50 -19.92 13.61
CA LYS A 50 -12.65 -19.06 14.44
C LYS A 50 -12.31 -17.76 13.70
N THR A 51 -12.54 -16.61 14.33
CA THR A 51 -12.09 -15.31 13.82
C THR A 51 -10.58 -15.18 13.99
N ARG A 52 -9.88 -14.75 12.93
CA ARG A 52 -8.44 -14.48 13.00
C ARG A 52 -8.18 -13.22 13.83
N THR A 53 -7.10 -13.28 14.61
CA THR A 53 -6.61 -12.15 15.41
C THR A 53 -5.75 -11.25 14.54
N THR A 54 -5.86 -9.94 14.73
CA THR A 54 -5.07 -8.91 14.04
C THR A 54 -4.12 -8.21 15.00
N ILE A 55 -2.98 -7.73 14.50
CA ILE A 55 -2.01 -6.93 15.25
C ILE A 55 -2.42 -5.46 15.43
N ILE A 56 -3.48 -5.04 14.73
CA ILE A 56 -3.98 -3.67 14.70
C ILE A 56 -5.15 -3.54 15.66
N ASP A 57 -4.94 -2.84 16.78
CA ASP A 57 -5.99 -2.52 17.76
C ASP A 57 -7.01 -1.51 17.21
N ASP A 58 -8.14 -1.38 17.92
CA ASP A 58 -9.27 -0.55 17.49
C ASP A 58 -8.97 0.94 17.51
N GLU A 59 -8.05 1.40 18.35
CA GLU A 59 -7.62 2.79 18.40
C GLU A 59 -6.83 3.18 17.15
N THR A 60 -5.82 2.38 16.78
CA THR A 60 -5.07 2.60 15.53
C THR A 60 -6.01 2.51 14.32
N ALA A 61 -6.94 1.56 14.30
CA ALA A 61 -7.87 1.41 13.18
C ALA A 61 -8.87 2.55 13.01
N ALA A 62 -9.22 3.23 14.11
CA ALA A 62 -10.07 4.42 14.11
C ALA A 62 -9.32 5.71 13.76
N SER A 63 -7.98 5.68 13.74
CA SER A 63 -7.18 6.87 13.44
C SER A 63 -7.27 7.32 11.97
N ASP A 64 -7.26 8.63 11.76
CA ASP A 64 -7.22 9.23 10.42
C ASP A 64 -5.97 8.79 9.64
N GLY A 65 -4.83 8.66 10.34
CA GLY A 65 -3.57 8.23 9.75
C GLY A 65 -3.65 6.82 9.15
N TYR A 66 -4.31 5.90 9.86
CA TYR A 66 -4.55 4.55 9.36
C TYR A 66 -5.50 4.55 8.17
N ALA A 67 -6.63 5.27 8.24
CA ALA A 67 -7.59 5.38 7.14
C ALA A 67 -6.95 5.95 5.86
N MET A 68 -6.13 7.00 5.98
CA MET A 68 -5.37 7.57 4.88
C MET A 68 -4.39 6.58 4.27
N SER A 69 -3.64 5.85 5.11
CA SER A 69 -2.67 4.83 4.66
C SER A 69 -3.36 3.71 3.87
N GLN A 70 -4.47 3.17 4.39
CA GLN A 70 -5.24 2.13 3.71
C GLN A 70 -5.80 2.60 2.37
N THR A 71 -6.25 3.86 2.29
CA THR A 71 -6.75 4.45 1.06
C THR A 71 -5.62 4.62 0.03
N ARG A 72 -4.46 5.13 0.45
CA ARG A 72 -3.28 5.29 -0.41
C ARG A 72 -2.75 3.97 -0.94
N ARG A 73 -2.70 2.93 -0.10
CA ARG A 73 -2.30 1.57 -0.51
C ARG A 73 -3.17 1.08 -1.67
N LYS A 74 -4.50 1.15 -1.52
CA LYS A 74 -5.45 0.75 -2.58
C LYS A 74 -5.32 1.60 -3.84
N MET A 75 -5.09 2.91 -3.72
CA MET A 75 -4.87 3.77 -4.89
C MET A 75 -3.65 3.35 -5.71
N ILE A 76 -2.54 3.01 -5.05
CA ILE A 76 -1.33 2.53 -5.72
C ILE A 76 -1.63 1.21 -6.45
N GLU A 77 -2.31 0.27 -5.78
CA GLU A 77 -2.72 -1.01 -6.39
C GLU A 77 -3.62 -0.82 -7.61
N CYS A 78 -4.54 0.14 -7.60
CA CYS A 78 -5.39 0.46 -8.74
C CYS A 78 -4.58 0.92 -9.97
N ILE A 79 -3.54 1.73 -9.79
CA ILE A 79 -2.66 2.19 -10.88
C ILE A 79 -1.96 0.98 -11.52
N PHE A 80 -1.35 0.13 -10.69
CA PHE A 80 -0.67 -1.08 -11.17
C PHE A 80 -1.63 -2.09 -11.80
N GLY A 81 -2.82 -2.25 -11.22
CA GLY A 81 -3.88 -3.10 -11.75
C GLY A 81 -4.32 -2.64 -13.14
N TRP A 82 -4.59 -1.34 -13.30
CA TRP A 82 -4.96 -0.77 -14.59
C TRP A 82 -3.84 -0.91 -15.62
N GLY A 83 -2.60 -0.56 -15.26
CA GLY A 83 -1.44 -0.69 -16.15
C GLY A 83 -1.20 -2.13 -16.61
N LYS A 84 -1.50 -3.12 -15.77
CA LYS A 84 -1.40 -4.56 -16.12
C LYS A 84 -2.61 -5.08 -16.90
N GLN A 85 -3.81 -4.59 -16.63
CA GLN A 85 -5.04 -5.12 -17.24
C GLN A 85 -5.38 -4.44 -18.56
N HIS A 86 -5.25 -3.12 -18.61
CA HIS A 86 -5.61 -2.28 -19.75
C HIS A 86 -4.39 -1.66 -20.44
N GLY A 87 -3.31 -1.46 -19.69
CA GLY A 87 -2.04 -0.97 -20.23
C GLY A 87 -1.13 -2.07 -20.80
N THR A 88 0.13 -1.72 -21.02
CA THR A 88 1.15 -2.62 -21.61
C THR A 88 1.97 -3.38 -20.55
N MET A 89 1.73 -3.15 -19.26
CA MET A 89 2.58 -3.67 -18.18
C MET A 89 2.36 -5.15 -17.85
N ARG A 90 1.40 -5.85 -18.49
CA ARG A 90 1.13 -7.27 -18.19
C ARG A 90 2.33 -8.17 -18.47
N LYS A 91 3.01 -7.91 -19.58
CA LYS A 91 4.20 -8.63 -20.05
C LYS A 91 5.11 -7.63 -20.76
N THR A 92 6.19 -7.22 -20.09
CA THR A 92 7.13 -6.25 -20.66
C THR A 92 7.71 -6.76 -22.00
N LYS A 93 7.75 -5.88 -22.99
CA LYS A 93 8.30 -6.13 -24.33
C LYS A 93 9.65 -5.46 -24.54
N HIS A 94 10.14 -4.77 -23.52
CA HIS A 94 11.37 -4.00 -23.56
C HIS A 94 12.50 -4.73 -22.81
N ARG A 95 13.74 -4.43 -23.18
CA ARG A 95 14.95 -4.88 -22.48
C ARG A 95 15.74 -3.66 -22.03
N GLY A 96 16.30 -3.71 -20.83
CA GLY A 96 17.00 -2.60 -20.20
C GLY A 96 16.10 -1.73 -19.30
N LEU A 97 16.67 -1.23 -18.20
CA LEU A 97 15.93 -0.48 -17.18
C LEU A 97 15.31 0.82 -17.73
N GLU A 98 16.02 1.52 -18.61
CA GLU A 98 15.55 2.79 -19.20
C GLU A 98 14.29 2.58 -20.05
N ALA A 99 14.28 1.58 -20.93
CA ALA A 99 13.14 1.29 -21.79
C ALA A 99 11.93 0.79 -20.98
N VAL A 100 12.16 -0.03 -19.94
CA VAL A 100 11.12 -0.47 -19.02
C VAL A 100 10.56 0.70 -18.20
N ALA A 101 11.41 1.62 -17.75
CA ALA A 101 10.98 2.83 -17.04
C ALA A 101 10.15 3.75 -17.96
N GLY A 102 10.52 3.89 -19.22
CA GLY A 102 9.76 4.64 -20.22
C GLY A 102 8.34 4.08 -20.41
N ASP A 103 8.21 2.77 -20.62
CA ASP A 103 6.91 2.09 -20.73
C ASP A 103 6.07 2.26 -19.45
N PHE A 104 6.70 2.10 -18.28
CA PHE A 104 6.05 2.32 -16.99
C PHE A 104 5.50 3.75 -16.86
N LEU A 105 6.33 4.76 -17.10
CA LEU A 105 5.92 6.17 -16.99
C LEU A 105 4.82 6.52 -17.98
N LEU A 106 4.87 6.00 -19.22
CA LEU A 106 3.82 6.20 -20.21
C LEU A 106 2.46 5.68 -19.72
N ASN A 107 2.43 4.48 -19.12
CA ASN A 107 1.21 3.93 -18.52
C ASN A 107 0.68 4.79 -17.37
N LEU A 108 1.57 5.33 -16.52
CA LEU A 108 1.20 6.21 -15.42
C LEU A 108 0.62 7.54 -15.92
N ILE A 109 1.19 8.14 -16.96
CA ILE A 109 0.67 9.34 -17.61
C ILE A 109 -0.73 9.07 -18.15
N ALA A 110 -0.92 7.98 -18.89
CA ALA A 110 -2.22 7.60 -19.43
C ALA A 110 -3.27 7.40 -18.32
N TYR A 111 -2.91 6.73 -17.23
CA TYR A 111 -3.81 6.56 -16.09
C TYR A 111 -4.19 7.90 -15.43
N ASN A 112 -3.22 8.83 -15.28
CA ASN A 112 -3.50 10.16 -14.75
C ASN A 112 -4.51 10.92 -15.61
N LEU A 113 -4.40 10.85 -16.94
CA LEU A 113 -5.36 11.46 -17.87
C LEU A 113 -6.79 10.91 -17.69
N ILE A 114 -6.93 9.61 -17.46
CA ILE A 114 -8.23 8.98 -17.18
C ILE A 114 -8.81 9.44 -15.83
N ARG A 115 -7.94 9.75 -14.87
CA ARG A 115 -8.34 10.12 -13.51
C ARG A 115 -8.72 11.61 -13.39
N ILE A 116 -8.04 12.50 -14.11
CA ILE A 116 -8.23 13.96 -14.02
C ILE A 116 -9.72 14.37 -14.12
N PRO A 117 -10.51 13.90 -15.10
CA PRO A 117 -11.93 14.29 -15.19
C PRO A 117 -12.72 13.99 -13.91
N LYS A 118 -12.46 12.85 -13.26
CA LYS A 118 -13.14 12.48 -12.00
C LYS A 118 -12.70 13.34 -10.82
N LEU A 119 -11.49 13.89 -10.86
CA LEU A 119 -10.96 14.78 -9.83
C LEU A 119 -11.46 16.22 -10.00
N LEU A 120 -11.76 16.64 -11.23
CA LEU A 120 -12.32 17.97 -11.51
C LEU A 120 -13.80 18.08 -11.14
N THR A 121 -14.50 16.95 -11.07
CA THR A 121 -15.93 16.88 -10.69
C THR A 121 -16.16 16.66 -9.19
N ALA A 122 -15.09 16.44 -8.42
CA ALA A 122 -15.13 16.15 -6.98
C ALA A 122 -14.84 17.40 -6.16
#